data_AF-A0A4Q3L8N9-F1
#
_entry.id   AF-A0A4Q3L8N9-F1
#
_cell.length_a   1.000
_cell.length_b   1.000
_cell.length_c   1.000
_cell.angle_alpha   90.00
_cell.angle_beta   90.00
_cell.angle_gamma   90.00
#
_symmetry.space_group_name_H-M   'P 1'
#
loop_
_entity.id
_entity.type
_entity.pdbx_description
1 polymer ?
#
loop_
_entity_poly.entity_id
_entity_poly.type
_entity_poly.pdbx_seq_one_letter_code
_entity_poly.pdbx_strand_id
1 'polypeptide(L)'
;MAQTATKSANTPAAKKRTRRVGRPHRDPSAPIHQVSVRFDGVLYDAIARMAVEMGQTVAQTVRQLSKVAITMQADNHKRSA
;
A
#
# COMPACT_ATOMS: atom_id res chain seq x y z
N MET A 1 10.53 -61.70 19.05
CA MET A 1 10.16 -61.53 20.48
C MET A 1 11.08 -60.44 21.04
N ALA A 2 10.47 -59.32 21.47
CA ALA A 2 10.96 -57.93 21.38
C ALA A 2 11.98 -57.52 22.47
N GLN A 3 13.19 -57.06 22.10
CA GLN A 3 13.64 -55.67 21.91
C GLN A 3 13.50 -54.75 23.14
N THR A 4 14.61 -54.63 23.88
CA THR A 4 14.91 -53.64 24.90
C THR A 4 15.05 -52.24 24.28
N ALA A 5 14.10 -51.36 24.60
CA ALA A 5 14.09 -49.98 24.12
C ALA A 5 15.00 -49.10 24.99
N THR A 6 16.23 -48.86 24.52
CA THR A 6 16.96 -47.64 24.85
C THR A 6 16.57 -46.56 23.84
N LYS A 7 16.06 -45.42 24.31
CA LYS A 7 16.20 -44.12 23.62
C LYS A 7 15.83 -42.95 24.54
N SER A 8 16.89 -42.27 24.97
CA SER A 8 17.05 -40.81 24.93
C SER A 8 15.93 -39.97 25.55
N ALA A 9 16.13 -39.61 26.83
CA ALA A 9 15.57 -38.41 27.40
C ALA A 9 16.30 -37.19 26.80
N ASN A 10 15.82 -36.71 25.66
CA ASN A 10 16.10 -35.37 25.16
C ASN A 10 14.76 -34.74 24.79
N THR A 11 14.17 -34.02 25.74
CA THR A 11 13.06 -33.13 25.48
C THR A 11 13.62 -31.91 24.74
N PRO A 12 13.46 -31.74 23.42
CA PRO A 12 13.57 -30.41 22.88
C PRO A 12 12.38 -29.65 23.48
N ALA A 13 12.69 -28.77 24.42
CA ALA A 13 11.79 -27.72 24.88
C ALA A 13 11.03 -27.22 23.65
N ALA A 14 9.72 -27.40 23.65
CA ALA A 14 8.84 -26.88 22.62
C ALA A 14 9.06 -25.37 22.61
N LYS A 15 9.99 -24.91 21.75
CA LYS A 15 10.13 -23.51 21.41
C LYS A 15 8.76 -23.17 20.89
N LYS A 16 7.96 -22.45 21.69
CA LYS A 16 6.77 -21.76 21.20
C LYS A 16 7.24 -21.09 19.92
N ARG A 17 6.83 -21.61 18.76
CA ARG A 17 6.95 -20.86 17.53
C ARG A 17 6.12 -19.63 17.83
N THR A 18 6.77 -18.53 18.18
CA THR A 18 6.14 -17.23 18.06
C THR A 18 5.62 -17.25 16.64
N ARG A 19 4.29 -17.23 16.49
CA ARG A 19 3.68 -17.06 15.17
C ARG A 19 4.45 -15.88 14.60
N ARG A 20 5.21 -16.10 13.52
CA ARG A 20 5.71 -14.96 12.75
C ARG A 20 4.44 -14.19 12.47
N VAL A 21 4.29 -13.04 13.12
CA VAL A 21 3.18 -12.15 12.87
C VAL A 21 3.45 -11.72 11.44
N GLY A 22 2.84 -12.44 10.49
CA GLY A 22 2.83 -12.00 9.10
C GLY A 22 2.39 -10.56 9.15
N ARG A 23 3.06 -9.68 8.38
CA ARG A 23 2.48 -8.36 8.12
C ARG A 23 0.99 -8.57 7.83
N PRO A 24 0.08 -7.80 8.44
CA PRO A 24 -1.34 -7.94 8.15
C PRO A 24 -1.49 -8.01 6.63
N HIS A 25 -1.98 -9.15 6.17
CA HIS A 25 -2.26 -9.36 4.76
C HIS A 25 -3.20 -8.22 4.37
N ARG A 26 -2.73 -7.33 3.49
CA ARG A 26 -3.52 -6.19 3.02
C ARG A 26 -4.78 -6.80 2.42
N ASP A 27 -5.91 -6.62 3.10
CA ASP A 27 -7.17 -7.25 2.70
C ASP A 27 -7.56 -6.74 1.31
N PRO A 28 -7.52 -7.59 0.26
CA PRO A 28 -7.89 -7.17 -1.08
C PRO A 28 -9.40 -6.90 -1.21
N SER A 29 -10.20 -7.26 -0.19
CA SER A 29 -11.63 -6.95 -0.13
C SER A 29 -11.94 -5.55 0.40
N ALA A 30 -10.93 -4.80 0.87
CA ALA A 30 -11.12 -3.39 1.24
C ALA A 30 -11.71 -2.62 0.04
N PRO A 31 -12.83 -1.91 0.21
CA PRO A 31 -13.55 -1.30 -0.89
C PRO A 31 -12.66 -0.28 -1.61
N ILE A 32 -12.43 -0.50 -2.91
CA ILE A 32 -11.79 0.48 -3.77
C ILE A 32 -12.84 1.55 -4.06
N HIS A 33 -12.70 2.72 -3.45
CA HIS A 33 -13.51 3.88 -3.77
C HIS A 33 -13.20 4.33 -5.20
N GLN A 34 -14.00 3.89 -6.16
CA GLN A 34 -13.93 4.32 -7.56
C GLN A 34 -14.74 5.61 -7.72
N VAL A 35 -14.09 6.65 -8.21
CA VAL A 35 -14.74 7.94 -8.51
C VAL A 35 -14.40 8.30 -9.95
N SER A 36 -15.41 8.65 -10.74
CA SER A 36 -15.23 9.16 -12.09
C SER A 36 -15.04 10.68 -12.04
N VAL A 37 -13.94 11.16 -12.60
CA VAL A 37 -13.63 12.60 -12.69
C VAL A 37 -13.68 12.99 -14.17
N ARG A 38 -14.36 14.10 -14.46
CA ARG A 38 -14.44 14.68 -15.82
C ARG A 38 -13.57 15.92 -15.87
N PHE A 39 -12.81 16.05 -16.95
CA PHE A 39 -11.98 17.21 -17.25
C PHE A 39 -12.47 17.85 -18.54
N ASP A 40 -12.26 19.15 -18.70
CA ASP A 40 -12.32 19.76 -20.02
C ASP A 40 -11.18 19.23 -20.91
N GLY A 41 -11.32 19.40 -22.23
CA GLY A 41 -10.36 18.85 -23.19
C GLY A 41 -8.95 19.42 -23.06
N VAL A 42 -8.82 20.72 -22.74
CA VAL A 42 -7.52 21.39 -22.63
C VAL A 42 -6.76 20.89 -21.41
N LEU A 43 -7.44 20.77 -20.27
CA LEU A 43 -6.87 20.26 -19.04
C LEU A 43 -6.52 18.77 -19.17
N TYR A 44 -7.38 17.98 -19.82
CA TYR A 44 -7.08 16.58 -20.09
C TYR A 44 -5.81 16.44 -20.94
N ASP A 45 -5.69 17.20 -22.03
CA ASP A 45 -4.54 17.15 -22.93
C ASP A 45 -3.23 17.53 -22.21
N ALA A 46 -3.28 18.54 -21.35
CA ALA A 46 -2.13 18.95 -20.54
C ALA A 46 -1.69 17.82 -19.57
N ILE A 47 -2.65 17.20 -18.87
CA ILE A 47 -2.37 16.08 -17.96
C ILE A 47 -1.87 14.86 -18.73
N ALA A 48 -2.44 14.57 -19.90
CA ALA A 48 -2.05 13.44 -20.73
C ALA A 48 -0.60 13.56 -21.23
N ARG A 49 -0.19 14.75 -21.70
CA ARG A 49 1.21 15.01 -22.10
C ARG A 49 2.16 14.80 -20.93
N MET A 50 1.83 15.36 -19.77
CA MET A 50 2.63 15.20 -18.55
C MET A 50 2.75 13.73 -18.13
N ALA A 51 1.66 12.96 -18.24
CA ALA A 51 1.67 11.54 -17.93
C ALA A 51 2.64 10.77 -18.85
N VAL A 52 2.66 11.09 -20.15
CA VAL A 52 3.60 10.51 -21.12
C VAL A 52 5.04 10.87 -20.78
N GLU A 53 5.33 12.15 -20.51
CA GLU A 53 6.68 12.61 -20.14
C GLU A 53 7.21 11.94 -18.87
N MET A 54 6.33 11.67 -17.90
CA MET A 54 6.66 10.99 -16.65
C MET A 54 6.68 9.45 -16.75
N GLY A 55 6.27 8.87 -17.88
CA GLY A 55 6.11 7.42 -18.02
C GLY A 55 5.03 6.84 -17.09
N GLN A 56 4.00 7.63 -16.76
CA GLN A 56 2.92 7.27 -15.84
C GLN A 56 1.57 7.21 -16.56
N THR A 57 0.58 6.61 -15.89
CA THR A 57 -0.82 6.72 -16.34
C THR A 57 -1.42 8.06 -15.94
N VAL A 58 -2.34 8.59 -16.75
CA VAL A 58 -3.11 9.81 -16.45
C VAL A 58 -3.69 9.78 -15.03
N ALA A 59 -4.24 8.64 -14.61
CA ALA A 59 -4.80 8.49 -13.26
C ALA A 59 -3.75 8.61 -12.14
N GLN A 60 -2.51 8.13 -12.35
CA GLN A 60 -1.41 8.31 -11.40
C GLN A 60 -1.00 9.78 -11.33
N THR A 61 -0.86 10.44 -12.47
CA THR A 61 -0.53 11.87 -12.55
C THR A 61 -1.59 12.72 -11.84
N VAL A 62 -2.88 12.48 -12.10
CA VAL A 62 -3.99 13.17 -11.41
C VAL A 62 -3.92 12.98 -9.90
N ARG A 63 -3.67 11.76 -9.41
CA ARG A 63 -3.53 11.49 -7.96
C ARG A 63 -2.35 12.25 -7.36
N GLN A 64 -1.22 12.29 -8.05
CA GLN A 64 -0.02 12.99 -7.59
C GLN A 64 -0.26 14.50 -7.51
N LEU A 65 -0.82 15.10 -8.57
CA LEU A 65 -1.15 16.53 -8.60
C LEU A 65 -2.14 16.90 -7.48
N SER A 66 -3.19 16.10 -7.32
CA SER A 66 -4.20 16.31 -6.28
C SER A 66 -3.57 16.28 -4.88
N LYS A 67 -2.66 15.32 -4.64
CA LYS A 67 -1.95 15.23 -3.36
C LYS A 67 -1.10 16.47 -3.08
N VAL A 68 -0.35 16.96 -4.07
CA VAL A 68 0.49 18.15 -3.92
C VAL A 68 -0.38 19.38 -3.62
N ALA A 69 -1.45 19.59 -4.37
CA ALA A 69 -2.36 20.73 -4.19
C ALA A 69 -2.97 20.77 -2.79
N ILE A 70 -3.52 19.64 -2.31
CA ILE A 70 -4.11 19.54 -0.97
C ILE A 70 -3.06 19.78 0.11
N THR A 71 -1.85 19.23 -0.04
CA THR A 71 -0.77 19.39 0.93
C THR A 71 -0.33 20.86 1.02
N MET A 72 -0.15 21.53 -0.13
CA MET A 72 0.18 22.95 -0.17
C MET A 72 -0.93 23.81 0.45
N GLN A 73 -2.20 23.49 0.19
CA GLN A 73 -3.32 24.18 0.80
C GLN A 73 -3.32 24.02 2.33
N ALA A 74 -3.06 22.81 2.83
CA ALA A 74 -2.97 22.54 4.27
C ALA A 74 -1.80 23.29 4.91
N ASP A 75 -0.64 23.37 4.24
CA ASP A 75 0.51 24.11 4.73
C ASP A 75 0.29 25.63 4.70
N ASN A 76 -0.37 26.15 3.65
CA ASN A 76 -0.74 27.56 3.57
C ASN A 76 -1.80 27.94 4.62
N HIS A 77 -2.79 27.08 4.87
CA HIS A 77 -3.80 27.32 5.89
C HIS A 77 -3.21 27.35 7.31
N LYS A 78 -2.12 26.63 7.57
CA LYS A 78 -1.37 26.72 8.85
C LYS A 78 -0.50 27.97 8.96
N ARG A 79 -0.12 28.59 7.84
CA ARG A 79 0.71 29.81 7.81
C ARG A 79 -0.11 31.10 7.79
N SER A 80 -1.38 31.02 7.41
CA SER A 80 -2.29 32.17 7.29
C SER A 80 -3.30 32.27 8.45
N ALA A 81 -3.33 31.26 9.33
CA ALA A 81 -3.96 31.31 10.65
C ALA A 81 -2.93 31.73 11.70
#